data_AF-A0A9Q8LFB9-F1
#
_entry.id   AF-A0A9Q8LFB9-F1
#
_cell.length_a   1.000
_cell.length_b   1.000
_cell.length_c   1.000
_cell.angle_alpha   90.00
_cell.angle_beta   90.00
_cell.angle_gamma   90.00
#
_symmetry.space_group_name_H-M   'P 1'
#
loop_
_entity.id
_entity.type
_entity.pdbx_description
1 polymer ?
#
loop_
_entity_poly.entity_id
_entity_poly.type
_entity_poly.pdbx_seq_one_letter_code
_entity_poly.pdbx_strand_id
1 'polypeptide(L)'
;MYNISKATKAAKGNELGIFEEGDFYASEDLIELFATLAPYIPLTTRPKLEGVDSGFAPGVFAGGESDLDFQISYPIIYPQNSILFQTDEIFYASGLEGEGGFLNTFLDAIDGSYCTYSVFGETGNAAIDPVYPNPNPLGYQGKLQCGVYKPTNVISISYGEQEDDLPTNYLQRQCSEFMKLGMQGVSVVIASGDSGVAARSTVDNNADVM
;
A
#
# COMPACT_ATOMS: atom_id res chain seq x y z
N MET A 1 21.46 -6.59 14.46
CA MET A 1 21.90 -5.23 14.07
C MET A 1 21.25 -4.15 14.94
N TYR A 2 19.92 -4.06 15.01
CA TYR A 2 19.21 -2.98 15.73
C TYR A 2 18.77 -3.31 17.17
N ASN A 3 19.29 -4.38 17.77
CA ASN A 3 18.94 -4.83 19.12
C ASN A 3 17.41 -4.99 19.36
N ILE A 4 16.69 -5.44 18.34
CA ILE A 4 15.24 -5.70 18.41
C ILE A 4 15.01 -6.87 19.36
N SER A 5 14.19 -6.65 20.39
CA SER A 5 13.81 -7.71 21.32
C SER A 5 12.87 -8.71 20.65
N LYS A 6 13.04 -10.01 20.94
CA LYS A 6 12.13 -11.05 20.45
C LYS A 6 10.71 -10.80 20.97
N ALA A 7 9.75 -10.60 20.08
CA ALA A 7 8.34 -10.52 20.44
C ALA A 7 7.80 -11.88 20.88
N THR A 8 6.86 -11.87 21.83
CA THR A 8 6.28 -13.09 22.43
C THR A 8 4.75 -13.05 22.50
N LYS A 9 4.14 -11.92 22.13
CA LYS A 9 2.70 -11.68 22.22
C LYS A 9 2.24 -10.90 21.01
N ALA A 10 0.98 -11.10 20.64
CA ALA A 10 0.27 -10.30 19.67
C ALA A 10 -0.86 -9.57 20.38
N ALA A 11 -1.19 -8.37 19.91
CA ALA A 11 -2.36 -7.62 20.32
C ALA A 11 -3.30 -7.48 19.12
N LYS A 12 -4.57 -7.85 19.33
CA LYS A 12 -5.60 -7.68 18.32
C LYS A 12 -5.77 -6.19 18.02
N GLY A 13 -5.76 -5.79 16.75
CA GLY A 13 -5.84 -4.39 16.35
C GLY A 13 -4.49 -3.66 16.39
N ASN A 14 -3.38 -4.38 16.54
CA ASN A 14 -2.02 -3.85 16.46
C ASN A 14 -1.23 -4.50 15.32
N GLU A 15 -1.92 -5.01 14.32
CA GLU A 15 -1.33 -5.54 13.10
C GLU A 15 -0.58 -4.41 12.35
N LEU A 16 0.56 -4.76 11.75
CA LEU A 16 1.29 -3.85 10.86
C LEU A 16 0.51 -3.71 9.56
N GLY A 17 0.17 -2.49 9.16
CA GLY A 17 -0.37 -2.23 7.82
C GLY A 17 0.77 -2.17 6.82
N ILE A 18 0.61 -2.83 5.68
CA ILE A 18 1.50 -2.75 4.52
C ILE A 18 0.64 -2.36 3.33
N PHE A 19 1.00 -1.28 2.65
CA PHE A 19 0.37 -0.83 1.41
C PHE A 19 1.10 -1.48 0.23
N GLU A 20 0.33 -1.96 -0.75
CA GLU A 20 0.85 -2.51 -2.01
C GLU A 20 -0.04 -2.08 -3.16
N GLU A 21 0.58 -1.79 -4.30
CA GLU A 21 -0.10 -1.50 -5.56
C GLU A 21 0.72 -2.13 -6.70
N GLY A 22 0.06 -2.84 -7.62
CA GLY A 22 0.69 -3.38 -8.83
C GLY A 22 1.67 -4.55 -8.66
N ASP A 23 2.21 -4.72 -7.46
CA ASP A 23 3.10 -5.80 -7.03
C ASP A 23 2.36 -6.73 -6.04
N PHE A 24 2.80 -7.99 -5.93
CA PHE A 24 2.09 -9.00 -5.15
C PHE A 24 3.05 -10.00 -4.52
N TYR A 25 2.82 -10.31 -3.25
CA TYR A 25 3.55 -11.38 -2.60
C TYR A 25 3.13 -12.78 -3.11
N ALA A 26 4.07 -13.72 -3.11
CA ALA A 26 3.81 -15.14 -3.34
C ALA A 26 3.71 -15.92 -2.03
N SER A 27 2.76 -16.84 -1.97
CA SER A 27 2.57 -17.67 -0.78
C SER A 27 3.72 -18.66 -0.56
N GLU A 28 4.32 -19.11 -1.65
CA GLU A 28 5.42 -20.06 -1.71
C GLU A 28 6.69 -19.46 -1.11
N ASP A 29 6.98 -18.20 -1.40
CA ASP A 29 8.20 -17.53 -0.92
C ASP A 29 8.12 -17.25 0.59
N LEU A 30 6.94 -16.91 1.11
CA LEU A 30 6.73 -16.85 2.57
C LEU A 30 6.87 -18.23 3.24
N ILE A 31 6.41 -19.31 2.58
CA ILE A 31 6.63 -20.67 3.11
C ILE A 31 8.12 -20.97 3.16
N GLU A 32 8.85 -20.67 2.09
CA GLU A 32 10.30 -20.91 2.02
C GLU A 32 11.04 -20.12 3.10
N LEU A 33 10.74 -18.82 3.26
CA LEU A 33 11.31 -17.99 4.32
C LEU A 33 11.08 -18.61 5.70
N PHE A 34 9.84 -18.99 6.01
CA PHE A 34 9.52 -19.55 7.33
C PHE A 34 10.13 -20.94 7.51
N ALA A 35 10.24 -21.76 6.47
CA ALA A 35 10.88 -23.07 6.57
C ALA A 35 12.40 -22.97 6.80
N THR A 36 13.06 -21.95 6.22
CA THR A 36 14.52 -21.89 6.13
C THR A 36 15.16 -20.89 7.09
N LEU A 37 14.60 -19.67 7.20
CA LEU A 37 15.21 -18.55 7.93
C LEU A 37 14.43 -18.16 9.19
N ALA A 38 13.11 -18.42 9.23
CA ALA A 38 12.26 -18.11 10.38
C ALA A 38 11.38 -19.29 10.85
N PRO A 39 11.96 -20.45 11.22
CA PRO A 39 11.22 -21.69 11.55
C PRO A 39 10.36 -21.63 12.81
N TYR A 40 10.39 -20.51 13.54
CA TYR A 40 9.50 -20.24 14.67
C TYR A 40 8.15 -19.63 14.24
N ILE A 41 8.00 -19.28 12.95
CA ILE A 41 6.76 -18.80 12.34
C ILE A 41 6.06 -19.99 11.66
N PRO A 42 4.76 -20.24 11.91
CA PRO A 42 4.03 -21.29 11.22
C PRO A 42 4.03 -21.07 9.70
N LEU A 43 4.25 -22.13 8.91
CA LEU A 43 4.28 -22.07 7.44
C LEU A 43 2.95 -21.57 6.83
N THR A 44 1.86 -21.64 7.57
CA THR A 44 0.53 -21.16 7.16
C THR A 44 0.29 -19.67 7.47
N THR A 45 1.27 -18.98 8.07
CA THR A 45 1.15 -17.55 8.39
C THR A 45 1.07 -16.75 7.09
N ARG A 46 0.08 -15.86 7.00
CA ARG A 46 -0.17 -14.98 5.85
C ARG A 46 -0.72 -13.64 6.33
N PRO A 47 -0.56 -12.56 5.55
CA PRO A 47 -1.17 -11.30 5.89
C PRO A 47 -2.69 -11.43 5.76
N LYS A 48 -3.42 -10.61 6.51
CA LYS A 48 -4.85 -10.45 6.27
C LYS A 48 -5.02 -9.45 5.12
N LEU A 49 -5.56 -9.91 3.99
CA LEU A 49 -5.87 -9.03 2.86
C LEU A 49 -7.09 -8.15 3.16
N GLU A 50 -6.93 -6.85 2.91
CA GLU A 50 -7.98 -5.84 2.75
C GLU A 50 -7.83 -5.28 1.33
N GLY A 51 -8.50 -5.91 0.37
CA GLY A 51 -8.40 -5.56 -1.05
C GLY A 51 -9.26 -4.35 -1.41
N VAL A 52 -8.61 -3.22 -1.65
CA VAL A 52 -9.25 -1.96 -2.01
C VAL A 52 -9.62 -1.97 -3.49
N ASP A 53 -10.86 -1.63 -3.82
CA ASP A 53 -11.37 -1.52 -5.19
C ASP A 53 -11.04 -2.73 -6.09
N SER A 54 -11.17 -3.93 -5.50
CA SER A 54 -10.86 -5.23 -6.10
C SER A 54 -9.37 -5.61 -6.18
N GLY A 55 -8.50 -4.93 -5.44
CA GLY A 55 -7.15 -5.40 -5.16
C GLY A 55 -7.15 -6.83 -4.60
N PHE A 56 -6.21 -7.64 -5.07
CA PHE A 56 -6.12 -9.05 -4.70
C PHE A 56 -4.68 -9.44 -4.35
N ALA A 57 -4.54 -10.40 -3.44
CA ALA A 57 -3.28 -11.06 -3.15
C ALA A 57 -3.59 -12.44 -2.54
N PRO A 58 -2.67 -13.42 -2.58
CA PRO A 58 -1.34 -13.39 -3.21
C PRO A 58 -1.41 -13.35 -4.75
N GLY A 59 -0.28 -13.02 -5.37
CA GLY A 59 -0.05 -13.20 -6.80
C GLY A 59 0.35 -14.63 -7.16
N VAL A 60 0.34 -14.95 -8.45
CA VAL A 60 0.92 -16.22 -8.97
C VAL A 60 2.44 -16.11 -9.08
N PHE A 61 2.93 -14.92 -9.36
CA PHE A 61 4.34 -14.59 -9.42
C PHE A 61 4.62 -13.58 -8.30
N ALA A 62 5.71 -13.78 -7.57
CA ALA A 62 6.20 -12.79 -6.62
C ALA A 62 6.65 -11.55 -7.39
N GLY A 63 6.12 -10.41 -7.00
CA GLY A 63 6.75 -9.14 -7.30
C GLY A 63 7.81 -8.82 -6.25
N GLY A 64 8.81 -8.02 -6.64
CA GLY A 64 10.02 -7.86 -5.84
C GLY A 64 9.78 -7.07 -4.55
N GLU A 65 8.90 -6.08 -4.61
CA GLU A 65 8.62 -5.17 -3.51
C GLU A 65 7.70 -5.82 -2.48
N SER A 66 6.57 -6.38 -2.90
CA SER A 66 5.59 -6.91 -1.96
C SER A 66 6.14 -8.11 -1.19
N ASP A 67 6.87 -9.00 -1.87
CA ASP A 67 7.56 -10.09 -1.19
C ASP A 67 8.60 -9.57 -0.19
N LEU A 68 9.40 -8.57 -0.58
CA LEU A 68 10.42 -7.99 0.29
C LEU A 68 9.81 -7.41 1.57
N ASP A 69 8.72 -6.64 1.44
CA ASP A 69 8.01 -6.00 2.55
C ASP A 69 7.51 -7.03 3.59
N PHE A 70 6.95 -8.15 3.13
CA PHE A 70 6.57 -9.23 4.04
C PHE A 70 7.78 -9.99 4.59
N GLN A 71 8.77 -10.30 3.75
CA GLN A 71 9.92 -11.10 4.16
C GLN A 71 10.80 -10.40 5.20
N ILE A 72 10.92 -9.07 5.15
CA ILE A 72 11.64 -8.29 6.16
C ILE A 72 10.81 -8.08 7.43
N SER A 73 9.50 -7.86 7.31
CA SER A 73 8.66 -7.51 8.46
C SER A 73 8.32 -8.71 9.35
N TYR A 74 7.99 -9.87 8.76
CA TYR A 74 7.51 -11.03 9.52
C TYR A 74 8.47 -11.50 10.63
N PRO A 75 9.78 -11.68 10.38
CA PRO A 75 10.73 -12.07 11.42
C PRO A 75 10.85 -11.05 12.56
N ILE A 76 10.51 -9.78 12.30
CA ILE A 76 10.59 -8.70 13.28
C ILE A 76 9.33 -8.64 14.15
N ILE A 77 8.15 -8.76 13.54
CA ILE A 77 6.87 -8.50 14.23
C ILE A 77 6.24 -9.75 14.86
N TYR A 78 6.57 -10.96 14.40
CA TYR A 78 5.92 -12.19 14.86
C TYR A 78 6.05 -12.38 16.38
N PRO A 79 4.97 -12.66 17.14
CA PRO A 79 3.69 -13.25 16.67
C PRO A 79 2.60 -12.25 16.26
N GLN A 80 2.88 -10.94 16.20
CA GLN A 80 1.95 -10.00 15.56
C GLN A 80 1.87 -10.32 14.06
N ASN A 81 0.67 -10.19 13.47
CA ASN A 81 0.48 -10.37 12.03
C ASN A 81 0.39 -9.01 11.30
N SER A 82 0.38 -9.06 9.97
CA SER A 82 0.19 -7.89 9.11
C SER A 82 -1.21 -7.85 8.49
N ILE A 83 -1.66 -6.64 8.17
CA ILE A 83 -2.79 -6.35 7.27
C ILE A 83 -2.19 -5.82 5.97
N LEU A 84 -2.55 -6.45 4.86
CA LEU A 84 -2.18 -6.03 3.51
C LEU A 84 -3.31 -5.19 2.93
N PHE A 85 -3.03 -3.93 2.65
CA PHE A 85 -3.88 -3.06 1.86
C PHE A 85 -3.41 -3.12 0.40
N GLN A 86 -3.93 -4.09 -0.35
CA GLN A 86 -3.69 -4.17 -1.79
C GLN A 86 -4.66 -3.23 -2.49
N THR A 87 -4.14 -2.23 -3.19
CA THR A 87 -4.98 -1.24 -3.87
C THR A 87 -5.17 -1.50 -5.33
N ASP A 88 -6.36 -1.09 -5.75
CA ASP A 88 -6.83 -1.06 -7.11
C ASP A 88 -6.90 -2.41 -7.81
N GLU A 89 -7.79 -2.48 -8.79
CA GLU A 89 -7.83 -3.61 -9.68
C GLU A 89 -6.60 -3.64 -10.60
N ILE A 90 -6.34 -4.81 -11.18
CA ILE A 90 -5.13 -5.04 -11.99
C ILE A 90 -4.94 -4.06 -13.14
N PHE A 91 -6.01 -3.53 -13.76
CA PHE A 91 -5.88 -2.61 -14.90
C PHE A 91 -5.29 -1.25 -14.49
N TYR A 92 -5.65 -0.74 -13.32
CA TYR A 92 -5.06 0.48 -12.77
C TYR A 92 -3.73 0.17 -12.07
N ALA A 93 -3.72 -0.85 -11.21
CA ALA A 93 -2.56 -1.22 -10.42
C ALA A 93 -1.33 -1.58 -11.27
N SER A 94 -1.50 -2.14 -12.47
CA SER A 94 -0.38 -2.44 -13.39
C SER A 94 -0.05 -1.32 -14.38
N GLY A 95 -0.69 -0.16 -14.24
CA GLY A 95 -0.51 1.00 -15.11
C GLY A 95 -1.12 0.91 -16.51
N LEU A 96 -1.85 -0.17 -16.82
CA LEU A 96 -2.47 -0.35 -18.14
C LEU A 96 -3.50 0.75 -18.46
N GLU A 97 -4.15 1.32 -17.45
CA GLU A 97 -5.15 2.38 -17.59
C GLU A 97 -4.70 3.72 -16.97
N GLY A 98 -3.40 3.86 -16.69
CA GLY A 98 -2.76 5.07 -16.15
C GLY A 98 -2.34 4.93 -14.68
N GLU A 99 -1.25 5.61 -14.31
CA GLU A 99 -0.58 5.56 -13.00
C GLU A 99 -0.50 6.95 -12.35
N GLY A 100 -1.62 7.67 -12.21
CA GLY A 100 -1.57 9.06 -11.74
C GLY A 100 -2.04 9.30 -10.30
N GLY A 101 -2.81 8.37 -9.75
CA GLY A 101 -3.56 8.56 -8.51
C GLY A 101 -2.87 8.04 -7.26
N PHE A 102 -1.54 8.11 -7.18
CA PHE A 102 -0.77 7.43 -6.14
C PHE A 102 -1.31 7.72 -4.72
N LEU A 103 -1.56 6.64 -3.97
CA LEU A 103 -2.16 6.58 -2.62
C LEU A 103 -3.61 7.08 -2.48
N ASN A 104 -4.26 7.65 -3.51
CA ASN A 104 -5.58 8.25 -3.32
C ASN A 104 -6.65 7.21 -2.96
N THR A 105 -6.70 6.09 -3.68
CA THR A 105 -7.65 4.99 -3.44
C THR A 105 -7.42 4.30 -2.10
N PHE A 106 -6.15 4.16 -1.69
CA PHE A 106 -5.79 3.73 -0.34
C PHE A 106 -6.40 4.65 0.73
N LEU A 107 -6.16 5.96 0.60
CA LEU A 107 -6.65 6.97 1.54
C LEU A 107 -8.18 7.02 1.57
N ASP A 108 -8.83 6.91 0.41
CA ASP A 108 -10.29 6.80 0.28
C ASP A 108 -10.82 5.61 1.09
N ALA A 109 -10.17 4.44 0.98
CA ALA A 109 -10.61 3.22 1.63
C ALA A 109 -10.45 3.22 3.16
N ILE A 110 -9.41 3.87 3.70
CA ILE A 110 -9.15 3.92 5.15
C ILE A 110 -9.80 5.10 5.86
N ASP A 111 -10.16 6.17 5.15
CA ASP A 111 -10.95 7.28 5.68
C ASP A 111 -12.01 7.74 4.67
N GLY A 112 -13.24 7.27 4.85
CA GLY A 112 -14.34 7.60 3.93
C GLY A 112 -14.73 9.08 3.90
N SER A 113 -14.27 9.91 4.85
CA SER A 113 -14.46 11.36 4.74
C SER A 113 -13.57 11.97 3.66
N TYR A 114 -12.44 11.34 3.34
CA TYR A 114 -11.49 11.78 2.32
C TYR A 114 -12.13 11.84 0.93
N CYS A 115 -12.94 10.85 0.55
CA CYS A 115 -13.66 10.77 -0.73
C CYS A 115 -14.50 12.01 -1.10
N THR A 116 -14.88 12.82 -0.10
CA THR A 116 -15.66 14.04 -0.31
C THR A 116 -15.02 15.27 0.34
N TYR A 117 -13.80 15.14 0.84
CA TYR A 117 -13.09 16.21 1.53
C TYR A 117 -12.63 17.27 0.53
N SER A 118 -13.01 18.52 0.81
CA SER A 118 -12.69 19.68 -0.02
C SER A 118 -11.66 20.59 0.64
N VAL A 119 -10.47 20.71 0.05
CA VAL A 119 -9.41 21.59 0.53
C VAL A 119 -8.48 21.96 -0.64
N PHE A 120 -7.80 23.10 -0.57
CA PHE A 120 -6.86 23.58 -1.61
C PHE A 120 -7.45 23.66 -3.03
N GLY A 121 -8.78 23.78 -3.14
CA GLY A 121 -9.49 23.84 -4.41
C GLY A 121 -9.78 22.47 -5.04
N GLU A 122 -9.42 21.37 -4.37
CA GLU A 122 -9.75 20.00 -4.77
C GLU A 122 -10.93 19.46 -3.97
N THR A 123 -11.65 18.48 -4.50
CA THR A 123 -12.74 17.77 -3.81
C THR A 123 -12.84 16.34 -4.28
N GLY A 124 -12.57 15.38 -3.39
CA GLY A 124 -12.53 13.97 -3.75
C GLY A 124 -11.48 13.68 -4.83
N ASN A 125 -11.78 12.72 -5.70
CA ASN A 125 -10.87 12.27 -6.76
C ASN A 125 -10.65 13.34 -7.83
N ALA A 126 -9.38 13.51 -8.20
CA ALA A 126 -8.90 14.30 -9.33
C ALA A 126 -8.94 13.50 -10.64
N ALA A 127 -8.64 14.18 -11.75
CA ALA A 127 -8.66 13.57 -13.09
C ALA A 127 -7.56 12.51 -13.33
N ILE A 128 -6.56 12.47 -12.46
CA ILE A 128 -5.43 11.52 -12.50
C ILE A 128 -5.72 10.22 -11.73
N ASP A 129 -6.79 10.20 -10.92
CA ASP A 129 -7.15 9.06 -10.09
C ASP A 129 -7.90 7.98 -10.89
N PRO A 130 -7.80 6.71 -10.46
CA PRO A 130 -8.69 5.64 -10.92
C PRO A 130 -10.17 6.02 -10.85
N VAL A 131 -10.93 5.58 -11.86
CA VAL A 131 -12.37 5.84 -11.95
C VAL A 131 -13.14 4.56 -11.70
N TYR A 132 -13.94 4.56 -10.62
CA TYR A 132 -14.81 3.44 -10.26
C TYR A 132 -16.29 3.83 -10.24
N PRO A 133 -17.22 3.05 -10.86
CA PRO A 133 -16.97 1.82 -11.62
C PRO A 133 -16.10 2.03 -12.86
N ASN A 134 -15.24 1.05 -13.14
CA ASN A 134 -14.32 1.12 -14.27
C ASN A 134 -15.11 1.08 -15.60
N PRO A 135 -14.90 2.05 -16.51
CA PRO A 135 -15.50 2.04 -17.85
C PRO A 135 -15.14 0.80 -18.70
N ASN A 136 -14.00 0.16 -18.43
CA ASN A 136 -13.61 -1.11 -19.03
C ASN A 136 -14.53 -2.23 -18.53
N PRO A 137 -15.28 -2.92 -19.41
CA PRO A 137 -16.20 -3.99 -18.99
C PRO A 137 -15.56 -5.20 -18.32
N LEU A 138 -14.24 -5.37 -18.48
CA LEU A 138 -13.47 -6.42 -17.79
C LEU A 138 -12.95 -5.96 -16.43
N GLY A 139 -13.00 -4.66 -16.16
CA GLY A 139 -12.54 -4.08 -14.90
C GLY A 139 -13.60 -4.07 -13.79
N TYR A 140 -13.26 -3.50 -12.66
CA TYR A 140 -14.05 -3.47 -11.44
C TYR A 140 -15.29 -2.61 -11.60
N GLN A 141 -16.44 -3.28 -11.66
CA GLN A 141 -17.74 -2.63 -11.84
C GLN A 141 -18.38 -2.16 -10.52
N GLY A 142 -17.67 -2.33 -9.39
CA GLY A 142 -18.12 -1.82 -8.10
C GLY A 142 -17.95 -0.30 -7.99
N LYS A 143 -18.56 0.28 -6.95
CA LYS A 143 -18.33 1.69 -6.63
C LYS A 143 -16.99 1.82 -5.92
N LEU A 144 -16.34 2.97 -6.10
CA LEU A 144 -15.19 3.41 -5.28
C LEU A 144 -15.44 3.12 -3.80
N GLN A 145 -14.49 2.45 -3.17
CA GLN A 145 -14.55 2.09 -1.77
C GLN A 145 -14.11 3.25 -0.88
N CYS A 146 -15.07 3.82 -0.15
CA CYS A 146 -14.85 4.93 0.76
C CYS A 146 -15.03 4.51 2.22
N GLY A 147 -13.96 4.50 3.02
CA GLY A 147 -13.99 4.22 4.46
C GLY A 147 -14.43 2.79 4.80
N VAL A 148 -14.10 1.83 3.94
CA VAL A 148 -14.45 0.42 4.11
C VAL A 148 -13.51 -0.30 5.08
N TYR A 149 -12.30 0.26 5.30
CA TYR A 149 -11.30 -0.30 6.18
C TYR A 149 -10.92 0.65 7.31
N LYS A 150 -10.45 0.08 8.42
CA LYS A 150 -9.91 0.86 9.54
C LYS A 150 -8.39 0.95 9.38
N PRO A 151 -7.76 2.13 9.52
CA PRO A 151 -6.31 2.23 9.52
C PRO A 151 -5.70 1.42 10.67
N THR A 152 -4.54 0.83 10.41
CA THR A 152 -3.69 0.20 11.43
C THR A 152 -2.97 1.26 12.27
N ASN A 153 -2.41 0.87 13.42
CA ASN A 153 -1.64 1.81 14.25
C ASN A 153 -0.32 2.23 13.59
N VAL A 154 0.24 1.34 12.76
CA VAL A 154 1.44 1.59 11.95
C VAL A 154 1.15 1.15 10.52
N ILE A 155 1.46 2.00 9.54
CA ILE A 155 1.35 1.72 8.11
C ILE A 155 2.75 1.90 7.50
N SER A 156 3.22 0.88 6.80
CA SER A 156 4.44 0.93 5.97
C SER A 156 4.03 1.13 4.52
N ILE A 157 4.72 2.03 3.83
CA ILE A 157 4.57 2.32 2.41
C ILE A 157 5.98 2.35 1.82
N SER A 158 6.33 1.34 1.04
CA SER A 158 7.65 1.23 0.41
C SER A 158 7.67 1.76 -1.03
N TYR A 159 6.61 2.47 -1.41
CA TYR A 159 6.35 3.03 -2.72
C TYR A 159 6.53 4.56 -2.75
N GLY A 160 6.78 5.12 -3.93
CA GLY A 160 6.85 6.58 -4.06
C GLY A 160 6.84 7.08 -5.50
N GLU A 161 6.18 8.22 -5.70
CA GLU A 161 6.12 8.94 -6.97
C GLU A 161 6.91 10.27 -6.89
N GLN A 162 7.33 10.81 -8.04
CA GLN A 162 7.99 12.11 -8.09
C GLN A 162 6.99 13.23 -7.75
N GLU A 163 7.29 14.00 -6.69
CA GLU A 163 6.40 15.09 -6.24
C GLU A 163 6.11 16.15 -7.31
N ASP A 164 7.02 16.34 -8.28
CA ASP A 164 6.85 17.30 -9.38
C ASP A 164 5.90 16.79 -10.48
N ASP A 165 5.65 15.48 -10.54
CA ASP A 165 4.74 14.87 -11.52
C ASP A 165 3.26 15.00 -11.09
N LEU A 166 3.03 15.31 -9.80
CA LEU A 166 1.71 15.43 -9.21
C LEU A 166 1.28 16.90 -8.99
N PRO A 167 -0.01 17.25 -9.21
CA PRO A 167 -0.50 18.60 -8.94
C PRO A 167 -0.30 19.02 -7.48
N THR A 168 0.16 20.25 -7.26
CA THR A 168 0.46 20.75 -5.90
C THR A 168 -0.74 20.69 -4.96
N ASN A 169 -1.94 21.01 -5.44
CA ASN A 169 -3.17 20.97 -4.66
C ASN A 169 -3.61 19.53 -4.31
N TYR A 170 -3.36 18.58 -5.21
CA TYR A 170 -3.56 17.16 -4.98
C TYR A 170 -2.65 16.63 -3.86
N LEU A 171 -1.34 16.92 -3.93
CA LEU A 171 -0.40 16.57 -2.86
C LEU A 171 -0.76 17.23 -1.52
N GLN A 172 -1.12 18.51 -1.51
CA GLN A 172 -1.52 19.19 -0.27
C GLN A 172 -2.79 18.59 0.35
N ARG A 173 -3.74 18.13 -0.48
CA ARG A 173 -4.92 17.40 -0.01
C ARG A 173 -4.52 16.08 0.65
N GLN A 174 -3.64 15.29 0.03
CA GLN A 174 -3.09 14.07 0.65
C GLN A 174 -2.32 14.37 1.94
N CYS A 175 -1.51 15.43 1.99
CA CYS A 175 -0.81 15.85 3.22
C CYS A 175 -1.79 16.13 4.37
N SER A 176 -2.97 16.69 4.07
CA SER A 176 -4.01 16.91 5.08
C SER A 176 -4.60 15.59 5.59
N GLU A 177 -4.66 14.57 4.74
CA GLU A 177 -5.09 13.24 5.13
C GLU A 177 -4.07 12.54 6.03
N PHE A 178 -2.78 12.60 5.68
CA PHE A 178 -1.72 12.12 6.57
C PHE A 178 -1.68 12.88 7.90
N MET A 179 -1.98 14.19 7.90
CA MET A 179 -2.17 14.95 9.13
C MET A 179 -3.34 14.40 9.97
N LYS A 180 -4.49 14.09 9.35
CA LYS A 180 -5.63 13.47 10.04
C LYS A 180 -5.26 12.11 10.65
N LEU A 181 -4.53 11.26 9.91
CA LEU A 181 -4.04 9.97 10.41
C LEU A 181 -3.10 10.17 11.60
N GLY A 182 -2.17 11.11 11.52
CA GLY A 182 -1.27 11.45 12.63
C GLY A 182 -2.01 11.93 13.88
N MET A 183 -3.07 12.74 13.71
CA MET A 183 -3.94 13.16 14.82
C MET A 183 -4.73 12.01 15.45
N GLN A 184 -4.98 10.93 14.71
CA GLN A 184 -5.61 9.71 15.20
C GLN A 184 -4.61 8.76 15.88
N GLY A 185 -3.32 9.10 15.92
CA GLY A 185 -2.27 8.28 16.51
C GLY A 185 -1.72 7.19 15.58
N VAL A 186 -1.97 7.30 14.28
CA VAL A 186 -1.40 6.40 13.26
C VAL A 186 0.02 6.86 12.92
N SER A 187 0.97 5.93 12.93
CA SER A 187 2.32 6.16 12.43
C SER A 187 2.42 5.67 10.99
N VAL A 188 2.69 6.58 10.06
CA VAL A 188 2.95 6.23 8.66
C VAL A 188 4.45 6.33 8.42
N VAL A 189 5.04 5.26 7.90
CA VAL A 189 6.45 5.18 7.50
C VAL A 189 6.49 5.02 5.99
N ILE A 190 7.03 6.01 5.30
CA ILE A 190 7.14 6.04 3.84
C ILE A 190 8.63 5.97 3.49
N ALA A 191 8.99 5.09 2.55
CA ALA A 191 10.34 5.03 2.02
C ALA A 191 10.72 6.37 1.35
N SER A 192 11.98 6.80 1.52
CA SER A 192 12.44 8.08 0.95
C SER A 192 12.81 8.01 -0.54
N GLY A 193 12.67 6.84 -1.15
CA GLY A 193 13.12 6.55 -2.51
C GLY A 193 14.59 6.10 -2.61
N ASP A 194 14.89 5.42 -3.72
CA ASP A 194 16.17 4.77 -4.00
C ASP A 194 17.11 5.57 -4.91
N SER A 195 16.70 6.77 -5.32
CA SER A 195 17.44 7.63 -6.28
C SER A 195 18.25 8.75 -5.61
N GLY A 196 18.39 8.71 -4.29
CA GLY A 196 19.16 9.69 -3.53
C GLY A 196 18.55 11.09 -3.59
N VAL A 197 19.34 12.09 -4.02
CA VAL A 197 18.84 13.48 -4.16
C VAL A 197 18.10 13.74 -5.47
N ALA A 198 18.13 12.76 -6.39
CA ALA A 198 17.44 12.84 -7.67
C ALA A 198 16.13 12.07 -7.61
N ALA A 199 15.20 12.44 -8.49
CA ALA A 199 14.10 11.56 -8.85
C ALA A 199 14.59 10.51 -9.87
N ARG A 200 13.90 9.37 -9.94
CA ARG A 200 14.19 8.34 -10.94
C ARG A 200 13.78 8.89 -12.32
N SER A 201 14.73 8.94 -13.25
CA SER A 201 14.55 9.59 -14.55
C SER A 201 13.49 8.89 -15.42
N THR A 202 12.42 9.60 -15.80
CA THR A 202 11.40 9.13 -16.74
C THR A 202 11.83 9.18 -18.22
N VAL A 203 13.05 9.65 -18.54
CA VAL A 203 13.49 9.87 -19.94
C VAL A 203 14.30 8.75 -20.59
N ASP A 204 14.58 7.64 -19.89
CA ASP A 204 15.53 6.63 -20.38
C ASP A 204 14.97 5.18 -20.38
N ASN A 205 13.76 4.94 -20.91
CA ASN A 205 13.29 3.62 -21.41
C ASN A 205 13.62 2.37 -20.56
N ASN A 206 13.71 2.53 -19.24
CA ASN A 206 13.91 1.42 -18.33
C ASN A 206 12.72 1.43 -17.41
N ALA A 207 11.81 0.48 -17.66
CA ALA A 207 10.70 0.18 -16.77
C ALA A 207 11.24 0.09 -15.35
N ASP A 208 10.51 0.68 -14.41
CA ASP A 208 10.23 0.13 -13.08
C ASP A 208 9.49 1.21 -12.29
N VAL A 209 8.20 0.93 -12.09
CA VAL A 209 7.40 1.44 -10.98
C VAL A 209 8.01 0.82 -9.71
N MET A 210 8.22 1.61 -8.66
CA MET A 210 8.09 1.07 -7.31
C MET A 210 6.75 1.55 -6.82
#